data_AF-A0A6I2UK72-F1
#
_entry.id   AF-A0A6I2UK72-F1
#
_cell.length_a   1.000
_cell.length_b   1.000
_cell.length_c   1.000
_cell.angle_alpha   90.00
_cell.angle_beta   90.00
_cell.angle_gamma   90.00
#
_symmetry.space_group_name_H-M   'P 1'
#
loop_
_entity.id
_entity.type
_entity.pdbx_description
1 polymer ?
#
loop_
_entity_poly.entity_id
_entity_poly.type
_entity_poly.pdbx_seq_one_letter_code
_entity_poly.pdbx_strand_id
1 'polypeptide(L)'
;MRKYKLISVLPEETAKEVVRNEENWRRYLNTASGLYKYPFKEQLLIYAQRPDATACASIEIWNEKMHCWINKGAKGIALIDEDSFSGLKYVFDISDVHKARRIGRFPNLWEMREEHMEAVISRLEKTYGDTDREAGVVGRIREIAGRIAEDCYQELASDMEYLKEGSFLEKLDELNVEVRIRETLADSIAYIV
;
A
#
# COMPACT_ATOMS: atom_id res chain seq x y z
N MET A 1 -15.27 -16.10 17.81
CA MET A 1 -14.17 -17.01 17.40
C MET A 1 -14.11 -17.31 15.90
N ARG A 2 -15.19 -17.76 15.22
CA ARG A 2 -15.12 -18.12 13.77
C ARG A 2 -14.67 -16.98 12.84
N LYS A 3 -15.16 -15.75 13.04
CA LYS A 3 -14.79 -14.60 12.21
C LYS A 3 -13.33 -14.20 12.40
N TYR A 4 -12.85 -14.12 13.64
CA TYR A 4 -11.44 -13.85 13.93
C TYR A 4 -10.52 -14.86 13.23
N LYS A 5 -10.79 -16.16 13.36
CA LYS A 5 -10.00 -17.21 12.72
C LYS A 5 -9.96 -17.09 11.19
N LEU A 6 -11.06 -16.66 10.58
CA LEU A 6 -11.12 -16.40 9.14
C LEU A 6 -10.29 -15.16 8.75
N ILE A 7 -10.41 -14.07 9.51
CA ILE A 7 -9.64 -12.85 9.25
C ILE A 7 -8.14 -13.06 9.53
N SER A 8 -7.76 -13.92 10.48
CA SER A 8 -6.35 -14.15 10.81
C SER A 8 -5.58 -14.92 9.72
N VAL A 9 -6.27 -15.72 8.89
CA VAL A 9 -5.64 -16.48 7.79
C VAL A 9 -5.70 -15.74 6.45
N LEU A 10 -6.67 -14.82 6.31
CA LEU A 10 -6.92 -14.10 5.06
C LEU A 10 -5.71 -13.33 4.49
N PRO A 11 -4.84 -12.67 5.29
CA PRO A 11 -3.68 -11.96 4.74
C PRO A 11 -2.73 -12.90 4.00
N GLU A 12 -2.47 -14.08 4.54
CA GLU A 12 -1.53 -15.05 3.94
C GLU A 12 -2.09 -15.63 2.64
N GLU A 13 -3.38 -15.99 2.62
CA GLU A 13 -4.05 -16.45 1.40
C GLU A 13 -4.08 -15.35 0.32
N THR A 14 -4.33 -14.11 0.73
CA THR A 14 -4.35 -12.96 -0.16
C THR A 14 -2.96 -12.67 -0.72
N ALA A 15 -1.92 -12.73 0.11
CA ALA A 15 -0.54 -12.52 -0.33
C ALA A 15 -0.15 -13.52 -1.44
N LYS A 16 -0.51 -14.81 -1.29
CA LYS A 16 -0.26 -15.84 -2.30
C LYS A 16 -0.93 -15.53 -3.65
N GLU A 17 -2.14 -14.97 -3.63
CA GLU A 17 -2.84 -14.59 -4.86
C GLU A 17 -2.27 -13.28 -5.44
N VAL A 18 -1.92 -12.31 -4.60
CA VAL A 18 -1.36 -11.02 -5.00
C VAL A 18 -0.02 -11.18 -5.73
N VAL A 19 0.87 -12.05 -5.24
CA VAL A 19 2.20 -12.27 -5.84
C VAL A 19 2.19 -13.25 -7.02
N ARG A 20 1.02 -13.77 -7.40
CA ARG A 20 0.89 -14.84 -8.41
C ARG A 20 1.31 -14.39 -9.82
N ASN A 21 1.08 -13.12 -10.15
CA ASN A 21 1.43 -12.53 -11.45
C ASN A 21 1.44 -10.99 -11.36
N GLU A 22 1.99 -10.35 -12.39
CA GLU A 22 2.09 -8.89 -12.51
C GLU A 22 0.73 -8.16 -12.45
N GLU A 23 -0.33 -8.75 -13.03
CA GLU A 23 -1.66 -8.13 -13.01
C GLU A 23 -2.22 -8.07 -11.59
N ASN A 24 -2.15 -9.17 -10.85
CA ASN A 24 -2.59 -9.25 -9.47
C ASN A 24 -1.76 -8.32 -8.56
N TRP A 25 -0.44 -8.26 -8.79
CA TRP A 25 0.45 -7.36 -8.07
C TRP A 25 0.04 -5.90 -8.28
N ARG A 26 -0.12 -5.47 -9.54
CA ARG A 26 -0.56 -4.10 -9.86
C ARG A 26 -1.94 -3.76 -9.31
N ARG A 27 -2.89 -4.69 -9.34
CA ARG A 27 -4.21 -4.49 -8.72
C ARG A 27 -4.11 -4.23 -7.23
N TYR A 28 -3.26 -4.99 -6.52
CA TYR A 28 -2.96 -4.74 -5.12
C TYR A 28 -2.30 -3.37 -4.90
N LEU A 29 -1.28 -3.02 -5.69
CA LEU A 29 -0.57 -1.75 -5.55
C LEU A 29 -1.51 -0.54 -5.78
N ASN A 30 -2.48 -0.64 -6.71
CA ASN A 30 -3.49 0.40 -6.91
C ASN A 30 -4.32 0.69 -5.65
N THR A 31 -4.62 -0.34 -4.85
CA THR A 31 -5.33 -0.18 -3.57
C THR A 31 -4.39 0.29 -2.47
N ALA A 32 -3.18 -0.28 -2.42
CA ALA A 32 -2.19 0.01 -1.38
C ALA A 32 -1.69 1.47 -1.42
N SER A 33 -1.59 2.09 -2.60
CA SER A 33 -1.16 3.48 -2.76
C SER A 33 -2.07 4.48 -2.03
N GLY A 34 -3.39 4.25 -2.03
CA GLY A 34 -4.34 5.05 -1.24
C GLY A 34 -4.31 4.78 0.28
N LEU A 35 -3.70 3.66 0.68
CA LEU A 35 -3.71 3.15 2.06
C LEU A 35 -2.32 3.21 2.71
N TYR A 36 -1.50 4.18 2.32
CA TYR A 36 -0.12 4.36 2.79
C TYR A 36 0.05 4.52 4.32
N LYS A 37 -1.03 4.79 5.06
CA LYS A 37 -1.03 4.86 6.54
C LYS A 37 -1.27 3.51 7.24
N TYR A 38 -1.65 2.50 6.48
CA TYR A 38 -1.92 1.16 6.98
C TYR A 38 -0.68 0.28 6.80
N PRO A 39 -0.30 -0.54 7.79
CA PRO A 39 0.78 -1.52 7.63
C PRO A 39 0.40 -2.59 6.60
N PHE A 40 1.40 -3.26 6.02
CA PHE A 40 1.23 -4.23 4.93
C PHE A 40 0.13 -5.28 5.18
N LYS A 41 0.09 -5.88 6.39
CA LYS A 41 -0.95 -6.86 6.74
C LYS A 41 -2.36 -6.27 6.72
N GLU A 42 -2.53 -5.03 7.16
CA GLU A 42 -3.83 -4.35 7.12
C GLU A 42 -4.18 -3.93 5.69
N GLN A 43 -3.21 -3.52 4.86
CA GLN A 43 -3.43 -3.27 3.43
C GLN A 43 -3.93 -4.54 2.71
N LEU A 44 -3.33 -5.70 2.97
CA LEU A 44 -3.79 -6.98 2.44
C LEU A 44 -5.22 -7.31 2.89
N LEU A 45 -5.54 -7.09 4.17
CA LEU A 45 -6.90 -7.32 4.69
C LEU A 45 -7.92 -6.39 4.05
N ILE A 46 -7.57 -5.12 3.84
CA ILE A 46 -8.43 -4.15 3.17
C ILE A 46 -8.64 -4.59 1.72
N TYR A 47 -7.56 -4.86 0.98
CA TYR A 47 -7.62 -5.32 -0.41
C TYR A 47 -8.46 -6.59 -0.58
N ALA A 48 -8.27 -7.59 0.30
CA ALA A 48 -8.99 -8.87 0.24
C ALA A 48 -10.51 -8.71 0.41
N GLN A 49 -10.93 -7.76 1.24
CA GLN A 49 -12.35 -7.52 1.54
C GLN A 49 -12.97 -6.47 0.61
N ARG A 50 -12.16 -5.51 0.15
CA ARG A 50 -12.59 -4.35 -0.63
C ARG A 50 -11.45 -3.80 -1.50
N PRO A 51 -11.18 -4.40 -2.68
CA PRO A 51 -10.08 -4.00 -3.55
C PRO A 51 -10.26 -2.61 -4.18
N ASP A 52 -11.47 -2.06 -4.15
CA ASP A 52 -11.81 -0.71 -4.60
C ASP A 52 -11.72 0.36 -3.49
N ALA A 53 -11.24 0.01 -2.30
CA ALA A 53 -11.08 0.96 -1.20
C ALA A 53 -10.07 2.08 -1.55
N THR A 54 -10.44 3.33 -1.24
CA THR A 54 -9.65 4.52 -1.58
C THR A 54 -9.26 5.36 -0.37
N ALA A 55 -10.10 5.38 0.66
CA ALA A 55 -9.79 6.05 1.92
C ALA A 55 -10.54 5.40 3.07
N CYS A 56 -9.84 4.55 3.81
CA CYS A 56 -10.38 3.87 4.97
C CYS A 56 -10.09 4.63 6.26
N ALA A 57 -11.05 4.64 7.18
CA ALA A 57 -10.86 5.10 8.55
C ALA A 57 -11.82 4.38 9.51
N SER A 58 -11.51 4.42 10.81
CA SER A 58 -12.42 3.91 11.84
C SER A 58 -13.67 4.77 11.97
N ILE A 59 -14.71 4.23 12.61
CA ILE A 59 -15.95 4.98 12.84
C ILE A 59 -15.73 6.22 13.71
N GLU A 60 -14.79 6.16 14.66
CA GLU A 60 -14.41 7.28 15.53
C GLU A 60 -13.81 8.41 14.70
N ILE A 61 -12.89 8.10 13.78
CA ILE A 61 -12.30 9.12 12.89
C ILE A 61 -13.39 9.73 12.00
N TRP A 62 -14.27 8.91 11.42
CA TRP A 62 -15.36 9.41 10.58
C TRP A 62 -16.32 10.33 11.36
N ASN A 63 -16.77 9.90 12.53
CA ASN A 63 -17.73 10.64 13.33
C ASN A 63 -17.12 11.91 13.96
N GLU A 64 -15.95 11.79 14.59
CA GLU A 64 -15.40 12.83 15.46
C GLU A 64 -14.56 13.85 14.69
N LYS A 65 -13.72 13.41 13.74
CA LYS A 65 -12.79 14.30 13.01
C LYS A 65 -13.37 14.83 11.71
N MET A 66 -14.22 14.02 11.08
CA MET A 66 -14.76 14.28 9.74
C MET A 66 -16.25 14.64 9.77
N HIS A 67 -16.92 14.44 10.91
CA HIS A 67 -18.37 14.64 11.06
C HIS A 67 -19.15 13.93 9.94
N CYS A 68 -18.80 12.68 9.67
CA CYS A 68 -19.44 11.81 8.70
C CYS A 68 -20.06 10.60 9.42
N TRP A 69 -21.20 10.14 8.94
CA TRP A 69 -21.92 9.00 9.49
C TRP A 69 -21.87 7.82 8.53
N ILE A 70 -21.76 6.61 9.08
CA ILE A 70 -21.80 5.38 8.30
C ILE A 70 -23.18 5.21 7.64
N ASN A 71 -23.19 4.91 6.35
CA ASN A 71 -24.39 4.62 5.58
C ASN A 71 -25.10 3.38 6.12
N LYS A 72 -26.43 3.42 6.16
CA LYS A 72 -27.22 2.27 6.63
C LYS A 72 -26.92 1.05 5.76
N GLY A 73 -26.44 -0.02 6.39
CA GLY A 73 -26.12 -1.28 5.71
C GLY A 73 -24.69 -1.38 5.17
N ALA A 74 -23.85 -0.35 5.34
CA ALA A 74 -22.43 -0.44 5.00
C ALA A 74 -21.74 -1.55 5.82
N LYS A 75 -20.84 -2.28 5.16
CA LYS A 75 -20.11 -3.39 5.77
C LYS A 75 -18.70 -2.92 6.13
N GLY A 76 -18.38 -2.92 7.43
CA GLY A 76 -17.03 -2.60 7.89
C GLY A 76 -16.02 -3.65 7.44
N ILE A 77 -14.85 -3.18 7.03
CA ILE A 77 -13.68 -3.98 6.67
C ILE A 77 -12.99 -4.38 7.98
N ALA A 78 -12.86 -5.69 8.21
CA ALA A 78 -12.31 -6.20 9.45
C ALA A 78 -10.78 -6.21 9.40
N LEU A 79 -10.14 -5.60 10.38
CA LEU A 79 -8.69 -5.67 10.61
C LEU A 79 -8.43 -6.40 11.92
N ILE A 80 -7.21 -6.91 12.09
CA ILE A 80 -6.77 -7.48 13.36
C ILE A 80 -6.41 -6.31 14.28
N ASP A 81 -6.95 -6.34 15.50
CA ASP A 81 -6.57 -5.38 16.53
C ASP A 81 -5.44 -6.00 17.36
N GLU A 82 -4.20 -5.64 17.05
CA GLU A 82 -3.01 -6.13 17.78
C GLU A 82 -2.81 -5.39 19.12
N ASP A 83 -3.45 -4.22 19.29
CA ASP A 83 -3.30 -3.35 20.47
C ASP A 83 -4.33 -3.66 21.57
N SER A 84 -5.40 -4.41 21.25
CA SER A 84 -6.47 -4.71 22.19
C SER A 84 -6.86 -6.19 22.25
N PHE A 85 -7.46 -6.58 23.38
CA PHE A 85 -8.00 -7.93 23.57
C PHE A 85 -9.30 -8.20 22.77
N SER A 86 -9.78 -7.23 21.97
CA SER A 86 -11.05 -7.34 21.23
C SER A 86 -10.96 -8.26 20.00
N GLY A 87 -9.74 -8.49 19.50
CA GLY A 87 -9.42 -9.37 18.38
C GLY A 87 -9.70 -8.79 16.99
N LEU A 88 -10.65 -7.87 16.81
CA LEU A 88 -10.89 -7.23 15.51
C LEU A 88 -11.29 -5.75 15.68
N LYS A 89 -10.70 -4.89 14.85
CA LYS A 89 -11.15 -3.51 14.62
C LYS A 89 -11.78 -3.38 13.24
N TYR A 90 -12.57 -2.33 13.02
CA TYR A 90 -13.28 -2.11 11.76
C TYR A 90 -12.99 -0.74 11.18
N VAL A 91 -12.76 -0.72 9.88
CA VAL A 91 -12.64 0.50 9.09
C VAL A 91 -13.71 0.54 8.00
N PHE A 92 -14.03 1.74 7.56
CA PHE A 92 -15.03 2.00 6.53
C PHE A 92 -14.39 2.88 5.47
N ASP A 93 -14.68 2.59 4.21
CA ASP A 93 -14.20 3.40 3.09
C ASP A 93 -15.00 4.72 3.02
N ILE A 94 -14.44 5.73 2.37
CA ILE A 94 -15.13 7.00 2.12
C ILE A 94 -16.49 6.84 1.41
N SER A 95 -16.64 5.82 0.56
CA SER A 95 -17.91 5.47 -0.10
C SER A 95 -18.97 4.93 0.86
N ASP A 96 -18.58 4.48 2.06
CA ASP A 96 -19.47 3.94 3.09
C ASP A 96 -20.07 5.00 3.99
N VAL A 97 -19.72 6.29 3.81
CA VAL A 97 -20.12 7.35 4.73
C VAL A 97 -20.81 8.52 4.01
N HIS A 98 -21.56 9.30 4.77
CA HIS A 98 -22.11 10.57 4.31
C HIS A 98 -21.84 11.69 5.32
N LYS A 99 -21.65 12.91 4.80
CA LYS A 99 -21.37 14.11 5.59
C LYS A 99 -22.57 14.50 6.44
N ALA A 100 -22.34 14.82 7.72
CA ALA A 100 -23.31 15.52 8.53
C ALA A 100 -23.61 16.89 7.90
N ARG A 101 -24.87 17.33 8.01
CA ARG A 101 -25.31 18.61 7.43
C ARG A 101 -24.48 19.76 8.03
N ARG A 102 -23.96 20.65 7.19
CA ARG A 102 -23.19 21.87 7.51
C ARG A 102 -21.76 21.69 8.04
N ILE A 103 -21.46 20.61 8.77
CA ILE A 103 -20.13 20.43 9.41
C ILE A 103 -19.32 19.26 8.85
N GLY A 104 -19.96 18.33 8.13
CA GLY A 104 -19.30 17.18 7.54
C GLY A 104 -18.31 17.54 6.45
N ARG A 105 -17.14 16.90 6.48
CA ARG A 105 -16.09 17.05 5.47
C ARG A 105 -15.52 15.68 5.10
N PHE A 106 -15.07 15.57 3.87
CA PHE A 106 -14.29 14.41 3.41
C PHE A 106 -12.80 14.73 3.45
N PRO A 107 -11.93 13.71 3.55
CA PRO A 107 -10.50 13.94 3.40
C PRO A 107 -10.22 14.41 1.97
N ASN A 108 -9.14 15.15 1.78
CA ASN A 108 -8.60 15.36 0.44
C ASN A 108 -7.99 14.04 0.00
N LEU A 109 -8.59 13.40 -0.99
CA LEU A 109 -8.00 12.22 -1.62
C LEU A 109 -6.73 12.68 -2.36
N TRP A 110 -5.65 11.93 -2.18
CA TRP A 110 -4.41 12.19 -2.89
C TRP A 110 -4.62 11.91 -4.38
N GLU A 111 -4.17 12.84 -5.22
CA GLU A 111 -4.16 12.69 -6.67
C GLU A 111 -2.97 13.49 -7.22
N MET A 112 -2.15 12.84 -8.04
CA MET A 112 -1.08 13.50 -8.78
C MET A 112 -1.70 14.24 -9.97
N ARG A 113 -1.72 15.58 -9.91
CA ARG A 113 -2.13 16.45 -11.02
C ARG A 113 -0.92 17.18 -11.58
N GLU A 114 -1.01 17.63 -12.83
CA GLU A 114 0.09 18.36 -13.50
C GLU A 114 0.61 19.54 -12.67
N GLU A 115 -0.32 20.29 -12.04
CA GLU A 115 0.00 21.43 -11.16
C GLU A 115 0.80 21.04 -9.89
N HIS A 116 0.74 19.78 -9.47
CA HIS A 116 1.46 19.28 -8.29
C HIS A 116 2.86 18.75 -8.63
N MET A 117 3.12 18.35 -9.88
CA MET A 117 4.29 17.58 -10.26
C MET A 117 5.61 18.25 -9.85
N GLU A 118 5.78 19.53 -10.16
CA GLU A 118 7.01 20.26 -9.85
C GLU A 118 7.26 20.35 -8.33
N ALA A 119 6.20 20.61 -7.56
CA ALA A 119 6.30 20.69 -6.11
C ALA A 119 6.63 19.33 -5.48
N VAL A 120 6.04 18.24 -6.01
CA VAL A 120 6.32 16.88 -5.53
C VAL A 120 7.76 16.49 -5.86
N ILE A 121 8.20 16.68 -7.10
CA ILE A 121 9.56 16.35 -7.49
C ILE A 121 10.57 17.16 -6.70
N SER A 122 10.39 18.48 -6.60
CA SER A 122 11.28 19.33 -5.78
C SER A 122 11.36 18.85 -4.33
N ARG A 123 10.24 18.39 -3.77
CA ARG A 123 10.21 17.82 -2.42
C ARG A 123 10.96 16.50 -2.34
N LEU A 124 10.77 15.61 -3.30
CA LEU A 124 11.42 14.31 -3.35
C LEU A 124 12.94 14.46 -3.55
N GLU A 125 13.38 15.33 -4.45
CA GLU A 125 14.81 15.60 -4.68
C GLU A 125 15.50 16.17 -3.44
N LYS A 126 14.80 17.06 -2.71
CA LYS A 126 15.31 17.57 -1.43
C LYS A 126 15.55 16.46 -0.40
N THR A 127 14.83 15.34 -0.49
CA THR A 127 14.92 14.22 0.45
C THR A 127 15.85 13.11 -0.06
N TYR A 128 15.83 12.80 -1.36
CA TYR A 128 16.48 11.63 -1.96
C TYR A 128 17.55 11.98 -3.00
N GLY A 129 17.92 13.27 -3.11
CA GLY A 129 18.94 13.79 -4.03
C GLY A 129 18.38 14.24 -5.38
N ASP A 130 19.12 15.13 -6.04
CA ASP A 130 18.78 15.67 -7.36
C ASP A 130 18.61 14.57 -8.41
N THR A 131 17.73 14.77 -9.39
CA THR A 131 17.52 13.85 -10.52
C THR A 131 17.90 14.48 -11.86
N ASP A 132 17.92 13.69 -12.92
CA ASP A 132 18.09 14.21 -14.27
C ASP A 132 16.94 15.17 -14.65
N ARG A 133 17.27 16.45 -14.79
CA ARG A 133 16.30 17.50 -15.14
C ARG A 133 15.83 17.41 -16.59
N GLU A 134 16.56 16.71 -17.45
CA GLU A 134 16.15 16.44 -18.84
C GLU A 134 15.13 15.29 -18.91
N ALA A 135 15.06 14.45 -17.88
CA ALA A 135 14.05 13.41 -17.77
C ALA A 135 12.66 13.98 -17.44
N GLY A 136 11.61 13.38 -17.99
CA GLY A 136 10.24 13.67 -17.59
C GLY A 136 9.95 13.25 -16.14
N VAL A 137 8.86 13.73 -15.56
CA VAL A 137 8.45 13.47 -14.16
C VAL A 137 8.49 11.98 -13.80
N VAL A 138 7.99 11.11 -14.69
CA VAL A 138 8.01 9.66 -14.49
C VAL A 138 9.45 9.10 -14.43
N GLY A 139 10.35 9.60 -15.28
CA GLY A 139 11.75 9.20 -15.26
C GLY A 139 12.44 9.59 -13.95
N ARG A 140 12.16 10.81 -13.47
CA ARG A 140 12.68 11.34 -12.20
C ARG A 140 12.14 10.55 -11.01
N ILE A 141 10.85 10.19 -11.00
CA ILE A 141 10.28 9.30 -9.95
C ILE A 141 10.96 7.93 -9.96
N ARG A 142 11.18 7.34 -11.14
CA ARG A 142 11.88 6.04 -11.26
C ARG A 142 13.32 6.11 -10.78
N GLU A 143 14.03 7.20 -11.06
CA GLU A 143 15.39 7.40 -10.57
C GLU A 143 15.43 7.44 -9.04
N ILE A 144 14.50 8.19 -8.42
CA ILE A 144 14.37 8.25 -6.95
C ILE A 144 13.99 6.88 -6.38
N ALA A 145 13.02 6.19 -6.97
CA ALA A 145 12.62 4.85 -6.56
C ALA A 145 13.77 3.85 -6.66
N GLY A 146 14.60 3.95 -7.71
CA GLY A 146 15.81 3.14 -7.87
C GLY A 146 16.83 3.36 -6.76
N ARG A 147 17.03 4.61 -6.32
CA ARG A 147 17.91 4.91 -5.18
C ARG A 147 17.36 4.36 -3.87
N ILE A 148 16.06 4.54 -3.61
CA ILE A 148 15.42 3.97 -2.42
C ILE A 148 15.56 2.44 -2.42
N ALA A 149 15.39 1.80 -3.59
CA ALA A 149 15.60 0.37 -3.73
C ALA A 149 17.05 -0.03 -3.46
N GLU A 150 18.02 0.72 -3.97
CA GLU A 150 19.45 0.50 -3.71
C GLU A 150 19.80 0.59 -2.21
N ASP A 151 19.16 1.52 -1.49
CA ASP A 151 19.40 1.71 -0.06
C ASP A 151 18.81 0.57 0.80
N CYS A 152 17.81 -0.17 0.29
CA CYS A 152 17.05 -1.17 1.06
C CYS A 152 17.22 -2.61 0.57
N TYR A 153 17.68 -2.85 -0.67
CA TYR A 153 17.67 -4.21 -1.24
C TYR A 153 18.62 -5.17 -0.53
N GLN A 154 19.73 -4.69 0.04
CA GLN A 154 20.76 -5.56 0.63
C GLN A 154 20.22 -6.41 1.78
N GLU A 155 19.38 -5.82 2.64
CA GLU A 155 18.72 -6.54 3.74
C GLU A 155 17.83 -7.65 3.18
N LEU A 156 17.01 -7.33 2.18
CA LEU A 156 16.10 -8.27 1.52
C LEU A 156 16.86 -9.38 0.77
N ALA A 157 17.94 -9.02 0.06
CA ALA A 157 18.74 -9.97 -0.71
C ALA A 157 19.44 -10.98 0.19
N SER A 158 19.91 -10.56 1.37
CA SER A 158 20.57 -11.44 2.33
C SER A 158 19.66 -12.56 2.84
N ASP A 159 18.37 -12.27 3.01
CA ASP A 159 17.37 -13.25 3.41
C ASP A 159 17.01 -14.22 2.27
N MET A 160 17.16 -13.79 1.02
CA MET A 160 16.69 -14.54 -0.14
C MET A 160 17.49 -15.80 -0.44
N GLU A 161 18.71 -15.94 0.08
CA GLU A 161 19.49 -17.17 -0.07
C GLU A 161 18.77 -18.37 0.55
N TYR A 162 18.03 -18.16 1.64
CA TYR A 162 17.25 -19.20 2.31
C TYR A 162 15.82 -19.33 1.78
N LEU A 163 15.31 -18.31 1.10
CA LEU A 163 13.91 -18.25 0.64
C LEU A 163 13.72 -18.67 -0.82
N LYS A 164 14.81 -18.75 -1.61
CA LYS A 164 14.72 -19.08 -3.04
C LYS A 164 14.48 -20.56 -3.35
N GLU A 165 14.64 -21.46 -2.37
CA GLU A 165 14.47 -22.90 -2.56
C GLU A 165 13.04 -23.24 -3.06
N GLY A 166 12.93 -24.06 -4.11
CA GLY A 166 11.66 -24.44 -4.72
C GLY A 166 10.96 -23.32 -5.50
N SER A 167 11.62 -22.18 -5.70
CA SER A 167 11.08 -21.03 -6.43
C SER A 167 11.70 -20.88 -7.82
N PHE A 168 11.15 -19.95 -8.62
CA PHE A 168 11.75 -19.54 -9.88
C PHE A 168 13.19 -19.00 -9.74
N LEU A 169 13.56 -18.50 -8.55
CA LEU A 169 14.86 -17.91 -8.27
C LEU A 169 15.92 -18.93 -7.84
N GLU A 170 15.55 -20.19 -7.59
CA GLU A 170 16.42 -21.22 -6.99
C GLU A 170 17.75 -21.39 -7.74
N LYS A 171 17.70 -21.33 -9.09
CA LYS A 171 18.86 -21.56 -9.96
C LYS A 171 19.66 -20.31 -10.29
N LEU A 172 19.28 -19.16 -9.75
CA LEU A 172 19.98 -17.91 -9.98
C LEU A 172 21.12 -17.76 -8.96
N ASP A 173 22.26 -17.28 -9.45
CA ASP A 173 23.34 -16.82 -8.58
C ASP A 173 22.92 -15.55 -7.81
N GLU A 174 23.68 -15.26 -6.76
CA GLU A 174 23.45 -14.13 -5.84
C GLU A 174 23.30 -12.80 -6.58
N LEU A 175 24.18 -12.51 -7.54
CA LEU A 175 24.12 -11.26 -8.31
C LEU A 175 22.83 -11.15 -9.12
N ASN A 176 22.39 -12.24 -9.76
CA ASN A 176 21.14 -12.26 -10.51
C ASN A 176 19.90 -12.15 -9.61
N VAL A 177 19.96 -12.69 -8.39
CA VAL A 177 18.90 -12.53 -7.38
C VAL A 177 18.84 -11.07 -6.92
N GLU A 178 19.97 -10.46 -6.58
CA GLU A 178 20.07 -9.06 -6.17
C GLU A 178 19.49 -8.11 -7.20
N VAL A 179 19.88 -8.26 -8.48
CA VAL A 179 19.37 -7.44 -9.57
C VAL A 179 17.84 -7.53 -9.65
N ARG A 180 17.27 -8.74 -9.57
CA ARG A 180 15.82 -8.94 -9.63
C ARG A 180 15.09 -8.31 -8.46
N ILE A 181 15.62 -8.44 -7.24
CA ILE A 181 15.03 -7.84 -6.04
C ILE A 181 15.03 -6.33 -6.19
N ARG A 182 16.17 -5.74 -6.56
CA ARG A 182 16.31 -4.30 -6.72
C ARG A 182 15.37 -3.76 -7.80
N GLU A 183 15.31 -4.38 -8.98
CA GLU A 183 14.42 -3.96 -10.06
C GLU A 183 12.94 -4.06 -9.63
N THR A 184 12.55 -5.20 -9.05
CA THR A 184 11.16 -5.40 -8.58
C THR A 184 10.77 -4.40 -7.49
N LEU A 185 11.70 -4.10 -6.58
CA LEU A 185 11.49 -3.12 -5.52
C LEU A 185 11.36 -1.71 -6.09
N ALA A 186 12.27 -1.31 -6.99
CA ALA A 186 12.24 0.00 -7.64
C ALA A 186 10.94 0.20 -8.43
N ASP A 187 10.52 -0.80 -9.22
CA ASP A 187 9.28 -0.75 -9.98
C ASP A 187 8.05 -0.67 -9.07
N SER A 188 8.03 -1.44 -7.98
CA SER A 188 6.91 -1.42 -7.02
C SER A 188 6.81 -0.09 -6.27
N ILE A 189 7.95 0.49 -5.86
CA ILE A 189 8.00 1.82 -5.24
C ILE A 189 7.52 2.88 -6.23
N ALA A 190 8.04 2.88 -7.45
CA ALA A 190 7.66 3.85 -8.47
C ALA A 190 6.17 3.77 -8.84
N TYR A 191 5.57 2.58 -8.76
CA TYR A 191 4.16 2.37 -9.07
C TYR A 191 3.22 2.89 -7.97
N ILE A 192 3.64 2.88 -6.69
CA ILE A 192 2.81 3.31 -5.55
C ILE A 192 2.74 4.86 -5.43
N VAL A 193 3.68 5.59 -6.03
CA VAL A 193 3.79 7.06 -5.99
C VAL A 193 2.82 7.73 -6.96
#